data_AF-A0A8T6M4D1-F1
#
_entry.id   AF-A0A8T6M4D1-F1
#
_cell.length_a   1.000
_cell.length_b   1.000
_cell.length_c   1.000
_cell.angle_alpha   90.00
_cell.angle_beta   90.00
_cell.angle_gamma   90.00
#
_symmetry.space_group_name_H-M   'P 1'
#
loop_
_entity.id
_entity.type
_entity.pdbx_description
1 polymer ?
#
loop_
_entity_poly.entity_id
_entity_poly.type
_entity_poly.pdbx_seq_one_letter_code
_entity_poly.pdbx_strand_id
1 'polypeptide(L)'
;MIIKISDDLKREEIWANGIELSNIMGMDFVNGKRVSFYPSSEKKLVHTFMNPVLMTDNYKIGKLEPTVRDTLFSLFQCKPRWGEYDGVSTYWDETHKKVWCPSIDNILFAKVLKKYLIGYGFKKGVEIGCGSGFLTKYILEKNKKVEEFLAIDINRDAIKSTEDNIDDSRLKVYCGDALKRIKGEKFDLIICNPPYVPRPGSLDDNPYEGIALMRHLVQEGQNYLNEGEF
;
A
#
# COMPACT_ATOMS: atom_id res chain seq x y z
N MET A 1 0.09 11.43 9.13
CA MET A 1 1.19 11.82 8.21
C MET A 1 0.80 11.32 6.84
N ILE A 2 1.13 12.04 5.79
CA ILE A 2 0.97 11.59 4.40
C ILE A 2 2.34 11.51 3.74
N ILE A 3 2.66 10.35 3.18
CA ILE A 3 3.80 10.11 2.30
C ILE A 3 3.24 10.07 0.88
N LYS A 4 3.59 11.06 0.07
CA LYS A 4 3.10 11.20 -1.30
C LYS A 4 4.24 11.02 -2.30
N ILE A 5 4.10 10.08 -3.20
CA ILE A 5 5.10 9.78 -4.24
C ILE A 5 4.62 10.31 -5.59
N SER A 6 5.51 10.99 -6.32
CA SER A 6 5.22 11.47 -7.67
C SER A 6 5.17 10.34 -8.69
N ASP A 7 4.36 10.49 -9.74
CA ASP A 7 4.22 9.51 -10.83
C ASP A 7 5.55 9.11 -11.49
N ASP A 8 6.50 10.04 -11.60
CA ASP A 8 7.83 9.81 -12.17
C ASP A 8 8.82 9.17 -11.17
N LEU A 9 8.39 8.94 -9.92
CA LEU A 9 9.17 8.44 -8.78
C LEU A 9 10.37 9.35 -8.41
N LYS A 10 10.41 10.60 -8.88
CA LYS A 10 11.51 11.52 -8.61
C LYS A 10 11.31 12.36 -7.37
N ARG A 11 10.11 12.39 -6.79
CA ARG A 11 9.79 13.15 -5.59
C ARG A 11 8.99 12.31 -4.61
N GLU A 12 9.40 12.39 -3.35
CA GLU A 12 8.63 11.96 -2.19
C GLU A 12 8.36 13.17 -1.32
N GLU A 13 7.10 13.42 -1.02
CA GLU A 13 6.66 14.54 -0.19
C GLU A 13 6.11 14.02 1.13
N ILE A 14 6.59 14.59 2.23
CA ILE A 14 6.10 14.29 3.57
C ILE A 14 5.22 15.44 4.02
N TRP A 15 3.97 15.15 4.32
CA TRP A 15 2.98 16.12 4.79
C TRP A 15 2.52 15.77 6.21
N ALA A 16 2.44 16.78 7.06
CA ALA A 16 1.73 16.70 8.33
C ALA A 16 0.25 17.05 8.10
N ASN A 17 -0.67 16.33 8.76
CA ASN A 17 -2.10 16.60 8.66
C ASN A 17 -2.82 16.50 10.00
N GLY A 18 -3.96 17.20 10.11
CA GLY A 18 -4.84 17.12 11.27
C GLY A 18 -4.10 17.34 12.60
N ILE A 19 -4.12 16.31 13.45
CA ILE A 19 -3.52 16.35 14.80
C ILE A 19 -2.00 16.56 14.81
N GLU A 20 -1.31 16.24 13.71
CA GLU A 20 0.15 16.42 13.62
C GLU A 20 0.52 17.91 13.53
N LEU A 21 -0.39 18.75 13.01
CA LEU A 21 -0.16 20.18 12.91
C LEU A 21 -0.06 20.81 14.30
N SER A 22 -0.97 20.46 15.21
CA SER A 22 -0.92 20.92 16.60
C SER A 22 0.20 20.24 17.39
N ASN A 23 0.32 18.91 17.32
CA ASN A 23 1.21 18.15 18.21
C ASN A 23 2.69 18.17 17.80
N ILE A 24 3.00 18.33 16.52
CA ILE A 24 4.37 18.17 15.99
C ILE A 24 4.83 19.46 15.31
N MET A 25 3.97 20.10 14.52
CA MET A 25 4.34 21.31 13.77
C MET A 25 4.27 22.59 14.60
N GLY A 26 3.92 22.51 15.90
CA GLY A 26 3.81 23.67 16.79
C GLY A 26 2.68 24.63 16.40
N MET A 27 1.69 24.16 15.66
CA MET A 27 0.53 24.95 15.25
C MET A 27 -0.60 24.81 16.30
N ASP A 28 -0.30 24.94 17.59
CA ASP A 28 -1.29 24.74 18.66
C ASP A 28 -2.04 26.03 19.06
N PHE A 29 -1.87 27.14 18.32
CA PHE A 29 -2.61 28.39 18.52
C PHE A 29 -3.16 28.96 17.22
N VAL A 30 -4.44 29.35 17.24
CA VAL A 30 -5.12 30.09 16.16
C VAL A 30 -5.83 31.29 16.78
N ASN A 31 -5.53 32.50 16.31
CA ASN A 31 -6.09 33.76 16.81
C ASN A 31 -6.01 33.90 18.35
N GLY A 32 -4.87 33.52 18.94
CA GLY A 32 -4.64 33.60 20.38
C GLY A 32 -5.35 32.54 21.22
N LYS A 33 -6.09 31.60 20.60
CA LYS A 33 -6.75 30.48 21.28
C LYS A 33 -6.00 29.19 21.00
N ARG A 34 -5.88 28.34 22.02
CA ARG A 34 -5.26 27.02 21.89
C ARG A 34 -6.15 26.10 21.05
N VAL A 35 -5.55 25.41 20.09
CA VAL A 35 -6.21 24.43 19.21
C VAL A 35 -5.45 23.11 19.32
N SER A 36 -6.18 22.03 19.60
CA SER A 36 -5.62 20.68 19.72
C SER A 36 -5.84 19.82 18.48
N PHE A 37 -6.74 20.22 17.58
CA PHE A 37 -7.15 19.45 16.43
C PHE A 37 -7.38 20.34 15.21
N TYR A 38 -6.89 19.88 14.06
CA TYR A 38 -7.23 20.43 12.75
C TYR A 38 -8.04 19.42 11.95
N PRO A 39 -8.96 19.86 11.08
CA PRO A 39 -9.64 18.97 10.13
C PRO A 39 -8.63 18.18 9.30
N SER A 40 -8.96 16.93 8.93
CA SER A 40 -8.06 16.09 8.12
C SER A 40 -7.76 16.66 6.73
N SER A 41 -8.59 17.60 6.24
CA SER A 41 -8.35 18.35 5.00
C SER A 41 -7.20 19.34 5.13
N GLU A 42 -6.90 19.80 6.34
CA GLU A 42 -5.80 20.72 6.62
C GLU A 42 -4.48 19.93 6.64
N LYS A 43 -3.55 20.33 5.77
CA LYS A 43 -2.25 19.69 5.64
C LYS A 43 -1.17 20.70 5.32
N LYS A 44 0.05 20.41 5.78
CA LYS A 44 1.23 21.23 5.54
C LYS A 44 2.37 20.37 5.04
N LEU A 45 3.00 20.80 3.94
CA LEU A 45 4.21 20.16 3.42
C LEU A 45 5.35 20.40 4.41
N VAL A 46 6.02 19.33 4.82
CA VAL A 46 7.13 19.37 5.77
C VAL A 46 8.45 19.31 5.01
N HIS A 47 8.58 18.36 4.08
CA HIS A 47 9.79 18.20 3.29
C HIS A 47 9.52 17.46 1.98
N THR A 48 10.38 17.68 0.99
CA THR A 48 10.39 16.95 -0.28
C THR A 48 11.76 16.32 -0.51
N PHE A 49 11.80 14.99 -0.59
CA PHE A 49 12.99 14.25 -0.99
C PHE A 49 13.03 14.13 -2.52
N MET A 50 14.17 14.52 -3.09
CA MET A 50 14.46 14.33 -4.51
C MET A 50 15.13 12.96 -4.72
N ASN A 51 14.70 12.27 -5.78
CA ASN A 51 15.16 10.93 -6.16
C ASN A 51 15.19 9.99 -4.93
N PRO A 52 14.02 9.72 -4.31
CA PRO A 52 13.93 8.84 -3.17
C PRO A 52 14.38 7.42 -3.57
N VAL A 53 15.07 6.75 -2.64
CA VAL A 53 15.51 5.35 -2.80
C VAL A 53 14.82 4.42 -1.82
N LEU A 54 14.23 4.97 -0.76
CA LEU A 54 13.49 4.29 0.30
C LEU A 54 12.28 5.15 0.67
N MET A 55 11.19 4.52 1.11
CA MET A 55 10.03 5.21 1.70
C MET A 55 10.33 5.85 3.06
N THR A 56 11.46 5.47 3.68
CA THR A 56 11.94 6.05 4.94
C THR A 56 13.48 6.02 4.91
N ASP A 57 14.06 7.08 4.37
CA ASP A 57 15.51 7.22 4.24
C ASP A 57 16.11 7.90 5.49
N ASN A 58 16.34 7.10 6.54
CA ASN A 58 16.90 7.59 7.82
C ASN A 58 18.25 8.32 7.64
N TYR A 59 19.04 7.92 6.64
CA TYR A 59 20.33 8.54 6.35
C TYR A 59 20.15 9.94 5.76
N LYS A 60 19.28 10.11 4.76
CA LYS A 60 18.94 11.43 4.22
C LYS A 60 18.27 12.32 5.27
N ILE A 61 17.34 11.78 6.07
CA ILE A 61 16.70 12.52 7.17
C ILE A 61 17.77 13.03 8.15
N GLY A 62 18.71 12.17 8.57
CA GLY A 62 19.77 12.51 9.52
C GLY A 62 20.71 13.63 9.06
N LYS A 63 20.73 13.97 7.76
CA LYS A 63 21.53 15.06 7.18
C LYS A 63 20.80 16.40 7.08
N LEU A 64 19.51 16.45 7.40
CA LEU A 64 18.72 17.68 7.33
C LEU A 64 18.96 18.58 8.54
N GLU A 65 18.59 19.85 8.40
CA GLU A 65 18.60 20.82 9.50
C GLU A 65 17.83 20.30 10.72
N PRO A 66 18.30 20.55 11.96
CA PRO A 66 17.76 19.93 13.18
C PRO A 66 16.25 19.99 13.30
N THR A 67 15.64 21.16 13.02
CA THR A 67 14.19 21.34 13.09
C THR A 67 13.45 20.39 12.13
N VAL A 68 13.84 20.35 10.85
CA VAL A 68 13.18 19.49 9.85
C VAL A 68 13.44 18.02 10.14
N ARG A 69 14.67 17.67 10.51
CA ARG A 69 15.08 16.31 10.87
C ARG A 69 14.23 15.77 12.03
N ASP A 70 14.12 16.51 13.12
CA ASP A 70 13.43 16.05 14.33
C ASP A 70 11.91 16.01 14.13
N THR A 71 11.35 16.94 13.35
CA THR A 71 9.95 16.88 12.88
C THR A 71 9.69 15.62 12.06
N LEU A 72 10.55 15.30 11.08
CA LEU A 72 10.38 14.11 10.26
C LEU A 72 10.47 12.82 11.07
N PHE A 73 11.46 12.69 11.95
CA PHE A 73 11.56 11.52 12.83
C PHE A 73 10.32 11.36 13.70
N SER A 74 9.74 12.47 14.19
CA SER A 74 8.48 12.44 14.96
C SER A 74 7.31 11.97 14.09
N LEU A 75 7.17 12.51 12.88
CA LEU A 75 6.10 12.13 11.95
C LEU A 75 6.16 10.65 11.55
N PHE A 76 7.35 10.10 11.30
CA PHE A 76 7.51 8.68 10.95
C PHE A 76 7.15 7.72 12.09
N GLN A 77 7.16 8.21 13.35
CA GLN A 77 6.71 7.46 14.51
C GLN A 77 5.19 7.57 14.73
N CYS A 78 4.53 8.56 14.14
CA CYS A 78 3.10 8.78 14.27
C CYS A 78 2.27 7.84 13.40
N LYS A 79 1.04 7.61 13.86
CA LYS A 79 0.01 6.84 13.18
C LYS A 79 -1.32 7.60 13.33
N PRO A 80 -2.26 7.51 12.36
CA PRO A 80 -2.18 6.74 11.12
C PRO A 80 -1.21 7.36 10.09
N ARG A 81 -0.65 6.50 9.24
CA ARG A 81 0.18 6.91 8.09
C ARG A 81 -0.57 6.65 6.80
N TRP A 82 -0.56 7.63 5.92
CA TRP A 82 -1.15 7.55 4.60
C TRP A 82 -0.04 7.41 3.57
N GLY A 83 -0.15 6.43 2.69
CA GLY A 83 0.68 6.30 1.49
C GLY A 83 -0.15 6.68 0.27
N GLU A 84 0.34 7.65 -0.52
CA GLU A 84 -0.33 8.13 -1.73
C GLU A 84 0.59 8.01 -2.94
N TYR A 85 0.06 7.46 -4.03
CA TYR A 85 0.71 7.44 -5.33
C TYR A 85 -0.33 7.52 -6.45
N ASP A 86 -0.09 8.39 -7.43
CA ASP A 86 -0.98 8.59 -8.58
C ASP A 86 -2.44 8.82 -8.13
N GLY A 87 -2.64 9.60 -7.07
CA GLY A 87 -3.95 9.95 -6.52
C GLY A 87 -4.68 8.83 -5.76
N VAL A 88 -4.13 7.62 -5.70
CA VAL A 88 -4.65 6.51 -4.89
C VAL A 88 -3.99 6.56 -3.52
N SER A 89 -4.78 6.47 -2.46
CA SER A 89 -4.28 6.57 -1.08
C SER A 89 -4.85 5.48 -0.18
N THR A 90 -3.98 4.89 0.64
CA THR A 90 -4.35 3.97 1.72
C THR A 90 -3.73 4.41 3.03
N TYR A 91 -4.41 4.16 4.14
CA TYR A 91 -3.88 4.39 5.47
C TYR A 91 -3.51 3.08 6.17
N TRP A 92 -2.62 3.20 7.14
CA TRP A 92 -2.23 2.13 8.05
C TRP A 92 -2.10 2.68 9.47
N ASP A 93 -2.61 1.93 10.45
CA ASP A 93 -2.53 2.30 11.87
C ASP A 93 -2.33 1.10 12.81
N GLU A 94 -2.52 1.31 14.11
CA GLU A 94 -2.30 0.30 15.14
C GLU A 94 -3.35 -0.80 15.20
N THR A 95 -4.45 -0.66 14.48
CA THR A 95 -5.48 -1.69 14.37
C THR A 95 -5.07 -2.80 13.39
N HIS A 96 -4.01 -2.58 12.60
CA HIS A 96 -3.47 -3.49 11.58
C HIS A 96 -2.02 -3.93 11.90
N LYS A 97 -1.74 -4.32 13.16
CA LYS A 97 -0.36 -4.51 13.69
C LYS A 97 0.52 -5.47 12.90
N LYS A 98 -0.07 -6.46 12.23
CA LYS A 98 0.65 -7.49 11.45
C LYS A 98 0.62 -7.23 9.95
N VAL A 99 0.22 -6.03 9.52
CA VAL A 99 0.09 -5.66 8.11
C VAL A 99 1.25 -4.77 7.70
N TRP A 100 1.80 -5.06 6.53
CA TRP A 100 2.82 -4.22 5.92
C TRP A 100 2.16 -2.96 5.36
N CYS A 101 2.63 -1.79 5.80
CA CYS A 101 2.32 -0.52 5.16
C CYS A 101 2.86 -0.54 3.73
N PRO A 102 2.18 0.04 2.73
CA PRO A 102 2.69 0.09 1.36
C PRO A 102 4.12 0.57 1.32
N SER A 103 4.97 -0.22 0.68
CA SER A 103 6.41 0.01 0.61
C SER A 103 6.83 0.31 -0.84
N ILE A 104 8.13 0.49 -1.07
CA ILE A 104 8.68 0.86 -2.39
C ILE A 104 8.30 -0.15 -3.49
N ASP A 105 8.18 -1.43 -3.14
CA ASP A 105 7.75 -2.50 -4.02
C ASP A 105 6.30 -2.34 -4.47
N ASN A 106 5.37 -1.99 -3.59
CA ASN A 106 3.98 -1.68 -3.97
C ASN A 106 3.92 -0.49 -4.94
N ILE A 107 4.71 0.56 -4.69
CA ILE A 107 4.73 1.75 -5.57
C ILE A 107 5.30 1.40 -6.95
N LEU A 108 6.39 0.63 -6.99
CA LEU A 108 6.98 0.16 -8.25
C LEU A 108 6.00 -0.74 -9.02
N PHE A 109 5.31 -1.63 -8.31
CA PHE A 109 4.30 -2.51 -8.90
C PHE A 109 3.14 -1.69 -9.46
N ALA A 110 2.58 -0.74 -8.71
CA ALA A 110 1.53 0.15 -9.20
C ALA A 110 1.94 0.93 -10.45
N LYS A 111 3.19 1.40 -10.53
CA LYS A 111 3.74 2.05 -11.74
C LYS A 111 3.76 1.12 -12.96
N VAL A 112 4.11 -0.15 -12.77
CA VAL A 112 4.08 -1.14 -13.84
C VAL A 112 2.63 -1.45 -14.23
N LEU A 113 1.76 -1.70 -13.26
CA LEU A 113 0.33 -1.94 -13.47
C LEU A 113 -0.34 -0.80 -14.25
N LYS A 114 -0.03 0.46 -13.94
CA LYS A 114 -0.54 1.63 -14.67
C LYS A 114 -0.42 1.48 -16.18
N LYS A 115 0.71 0.99 -16.68
CA LYS A 115 0.94 0.79 -18.12
C LYS A 115 0.05 -0.31 -18.69
N TYR A 116 -0.13 -1.39 -17.95
CA TYR A 116 -0.98 -2.52 -18.35
C TYR A 116 -2.46 -2.14 -18.32
N LEU A 117 -2.93 -1.47 -17.27
CA LEU A 117 -4.35 -1.08 -17.12
C LEU A 117 -4.83 -0.10 -18.21
N ILE A 118 -3.94 0.70 -18.79
CA ILE A 118 -4.28 1.60 -19.90
C ILE A 118 -4.51 0.83 -21.20
N GLY A 119 -3.73 -0.24 -21.44
CA GLY A 119 -3.77 -1.02 -22.68
C GLY A 119 -4.66 -2.26 -22.62
N TYR A 120 -4.95 -2.74 -21.42
CA TYR A 120 -5.59 -4.03 -21.18
C TYR A 120 -6.86 -3.86 -20.33
N GLY A 121 -8.00 -4.24 -20.90
CA GLY A 121 -9.26 -4.28 -20.17
C GLY A 121 -9.50 -5.70 -19.67
N PHE A 122 -9.78 -5.83 -18.37
CA PHE A 122 -10.12 -7.11 -17.76
C PHE A 122 -11.34 -6.91 -16.85
N LYS A 123 -12.12 -7.96 -16.62
CA LYS A 123 -13.37 -7.91 -15.85
C LYS A 123 -13.23 -8.56 -14.49
N LYS A 124 -12.54 -9.70 -14.41
CA LYS A 124 -12.37 -10.47 -13.17
C LYS A 124 -10.91 -10.61 -12.80
N GLY A 125 -10.50 -10.06 -11.65
CA GLY A 125 -9.12 -10.13 -11.17
C GLY A 125 -9.01 -10.75 -9.78
N VAL A 126 -7.79 -11.15 -9.41
CA VAL A 126 -7.44 -11.57 -8.05
C VAL A 126 -6.09 -11.01 -7.62
N GLU A 127 -6.01 -10.54 -6.38
CA GLU A 127 -4.76 -10.26 -5.69
C GLU A 127 -4.48 -11.32 -4.62
N ILE A 128 -3.31 -11.96 -4.73
CA ILE A 128 -2.81 -12.94 -3.77
C ILE A 128 -1.83 -12.24 -2.82
N GLY A 129 -2.18 -12.20 -1.54
CA GLY A 129 -1.43 -11.49 -0.50
C GLY A 129 -1.72 -9.99 -0.53
N CYS A 130 -2.99 -9.60 -0.36
CA CYS A 130 -3.43 -8.22 -0.56
C CYS A 130 -2.90 -7.22 0.48
N GLY A 131 -2.42 -7.68 1.64
CA GLY A 131 -1.79 -6.82 2.64
C GLY A 131 -2.68 -5.64 3.07
N SER A 132 -2.22 -4.42 2.86
CA SER A 132 -3.01 -3.21 3.18
C SER A 132 -4.13 -2.89 2.17
N GLY A 133 -4.23 -3.65 1.07
CA GLY A 133 -5.17 -3.42 -0.01
C GLY A 133 -4.74 -2.35 -1.03
N PHE A 134 -3.49 -1.87 -0.99
CA PHE A 134 -3.07 -0.75 -1.85
C PHE A 134 -3.16 -1.08 -3.36
N LEU A 135 -2.69 -2.25 -3.81
CA LEU A 135 -2.76 -2.61 -5.23
C LEU A 135 -4.19 -2.94 -5.68
N THR A 136 -4.96 -3.66 -4.85
CA THR A 136 -6.41 -3.83 -5.02
C THR A 136 -7.10 -2.49 -5.24
N LYS A 137 -6.91 -1.53 -4.33
CA LYS A 137 -7.50 -0.19 -4.42
C LYS A 137 -7.06 0.53 -5.69
N TYR A 138 -5.77 0.45 -6.00
CA TYR A 138 -5.19 1.05 -7.20
C TYR A 138 -5.87 0.56 -8.47
N ILE A 139 -6.03 -0.76 -8.61
CA ILE A 139 -6.70 -1.38 -9.74
C ILE A 139 -8.17 -0.92 -9.83
N LEU A 140 -8.93 -1.00 -8.72
CA LEU A 140 -10.35 -0.66 -8.71
C LEU A 140 -10.58 0.83 -9.05
N GLU A 141 -9.73 1.73 -8.55
CA GLU A 141 -9.84 3.15 -8.84
C GLU A 141 -9.46 3.48 -10.28
N LYS A 142 -8.39 2.85 -10.80
CA LYS A 142 -7.81 3.16 -12.12
C LYS A 142 -8.47 2.41 -13.28
N ASN A 143 -9.10 1.27 -13.04
CA ASN A 143 -9.76 0.49 -14.07
C ASN A 143 -11.26 0.30 -13.77
N LYS A 144 -12.08 1.05 -14.52
CA LYS A 144 -13.55 1.00 -14.40
C LYS A 144 -14.18 -0.19 -15.12
N LYS A 145 -13.42 -0.97 -15.90
CA LYS A 145 -13.91 -2.18 -16.58
C LYS A 145 -13.94 -3.41 -15.66
N VAL A 146 -13.28 -3.35 -14.51
CA VAL A 146 -13.33 -4.40 -13.51
C VAL A 146 -14.77 -4.52 -13.02
N GLU A 147 -15.31 -5.74 -13.09
CA GLU A 147 -16.64 -6.13 -12.62
C GLU A 147 -16.53 -6.87 -11.28
N GLU A 148 -15.47 -7.66 -11.09
CA GLU A 148 -15.20 -8.41 -9.87
C GLU A 148 -13.70 -8.44 -9.56
N PHE A 149 -13.33 -8.16 -8.31
CA PHE A 149 -11.96 -8.29 -7.85
C PHE A 149 -11.89 -9.03 -6.52
N LEU A 150 -11.12 -10.11 -6.46
CA LEU A 150 -10.93 -10.92 -5.26
C LEU A 150 -9.60 -10.57 -4.59
N ALA A 151 -9.63 -10.02 -3.38
CA ALA A 151 -8.46 -9.82 -2.55
C ALA A 151 -8.33 -10.96 -1.53
N ILE A 152 -7.19 -11.66 -1.54
CA ILE A 152 -6.94 -12.79 -0.65
C ILE A 152 -5.72 -12.53 0.20
N ASP A 153 -5.80 -12.83 1.49
CA ASP A 153 -4.66 -12.86 2.39
C ASP A 153 -4.85 -13.95 3.46
N ILE A 154 -3.77 -14.56 3.92
CA ILE A 154 -3.82 -15.52 5.02
C ILE A 154 -3.95 -14.80 6.37
N ASN A 155 -3.53 -13.54 6.44
CA ASN A 155 -3.56 -12.72 7.64
C ASN A 155 -4.88 -11.98 7.77
N ARG A 156 -5.64 -12.27 8.83
CA ARG A 156 -6.91 -11.59 9.13
C ARG A 156 -6.75 -10.08 9.33
N ASP A 157 -5.62 -9.62 9.85
CA ASP A 157 -5.39 -8.17 10.03
C ASP A 157 -5.25 -7.47 8.66
N ALA A 158 -4.71 -8.15 7.65
CA ALA A 158 -4.57 -7.64 6.28
C ALA A 158 -5.93 -7.54 5.58
N ILE A 159 -6.78 -8.54 5.77
CA ILE A 159 -8.18 -8.52 5.31
C ILE A 159 -8.92 -7.32 5.89
N LYS A 160 -8.84 -7.13 7.22
CA LYS A 160 -9.43 -5.97 7.87
C LYS A 160 -8.84 -4.65 7.34
N SER A 161 -7.52 -4.57 7.16
CA SER A 161 -6.87 -3.38 6.59
C SER A 161 -7.35 -3.08 5.18
N THR A 162 -7.61 -4.11 4.38
CA THR A 162 -8.12 -3.98 3.01
C THR A 162 -9.55 -3.47 3.02
N GLU A 163 -10.42 -4.05 3.85
CA GLU A 163 -11.81 -3.59 4.03
C GLU A 163 -11.89 -2.15 4.56
N ASP A 164 -11.04 -1.79 5.52
CA ASP A 164 -10.99 -0.43 6.08
C ASP A 164 -10.51 0.62 5.06
N ASN A 165 -9.76 0.21 4.02
CA ASN A 165 -9.22 1.10 3.00
C ASN A 165 -10.09 1.19 1.74
N ILE A 166 -10.99 0.24 1.52
CA ILE A 166 -11.70 0.06 0.26
C ILE A 166 -13.18 -0.16 0.51
N ASP A 167 -13.97 0.84 0.14
CA ASP A 167 -15.42 0.73 0.02
C ASP A 167 -15.78 0.68 -1.47
N ASP A 168 -15.83 -0.53 -2.03
CA ASP A 168 -16.15 -0.78 -3.43
C ASP A 168 -16.94 -2.09 -3.57
N SER A 169 -18.12 -2.02 -4.17
CA SER A 169 -19.02 -3.18 -4.29
C SER A 169 -18.48 -4.31 -5.19
N ARG A 170 -17.45 -4.03 -5.99
CA ARG A 170 -16.79 -5.02 -6.86
C ARG A 170 -15.76 -5.86 -6.10
N LEU A 171 -15.35 -5.40 -4.92
CA LEU A 171 -14.37 -6.09 -4.10
C LEU A 171 -15.01 -7.25 -3.34
N LYS A 172 -14.39 -8.42 -3.43
CA LYS A 172 -14.61 -9.57 -2.54
C LYS A 172 -13.33 -9.81 -1.76
N VAL A 173 -13.45 -10.06 -0.46
CA VAL A 173 -12.30 -10.29 0.40
C VAL A 173 -12.37 -11.70 0.99
N TYR A 174 -11.24 -12.41 1.04
CA TYR A 174 -11.17 -13.76 1.57
C TYR A 174 -9.95 -13.96 2.48
N CYS A 175 -10.18 -14.38 3.72
CA CYS A 175 -9.13 -14.75 4.67
C CYS A 175 -8.82 -16.25 4.54
N GLY A 176 -7.63 -16.61 4.07
CA GLY A 176 -7.19 -18.00 4.02
C GLY A 176 -6.14 -18.30 2.97
N ASP A 177 -6.01 -19.58 2.64
CA ASP A 177 -5.06 -20.08 1.64
C ASP A 177 -5.53 -19.72 0.22
N ALA A 178 -4.75 -18.88 -0.46
CA ALA A 178 -5.07 -18.40 -1.80
C ALA A 178 -5.10 -19.52 -2.85
N LEU A 179 -4.13 -20.44 -2.84
CA LEU A 179 -4.03 -21.50 -3.83
C LEU A 179 -5.19 -22.50 -3.72
N LYS A 180 -5.66 -22.76 -2.49
CA LYS A 180 -6.89 -23.52 -2.27
C LYS A 180 -8.11 -22.76 -2.75
N ARG A 181 -8.19 -21.46 -2.46
CA ARG A 181 -9.34 -20.63 -2.80
C ARG A 181 -9.52 -20.50 -4.31
N ILE A 182 -8.46 -20.24 -5.07
CA ILE A 182 -8.54 -20.01 -6.52
C ILE A 182 -8.68 -21.31 -7.35
N LYS A 183 -8.61 -22.48 -6.71
CA LYS A 183 -8.68 -23.76 -7.40
C LYS A 183 -10.02 -23.92 -8.12
N GLY A 184 -9.96 -24.19 -9.43
CA GLY A 184 -11.14 -24.35 -10.27
C GLY A 184 -11.79 -23.02 -10.69
N GLU A 185 -11.21 -21.88 -10.31
CA GLU A 185 -11.61 -20.58 -10.81
C GLU A 185 -10.66 -20.09 -11.90
N LYS A 186 -11.21 -19.24 -12.77
CA LYS A 186 -10.46 -18.52 -13.79
C LYS A 186 -10.57 -17.01 -13.55
N PHE A 187 -9.50 -16.31 -13.87
CA PHE A 187 -9.34 -14.87 -13.76
C PHE A 187 -8.74 -14.32 -15.06
N ASP A 188 -9.01 -13.05 -15.32
CA ASP A 188 -8.42 -12.28 -16.41
C ASP A 188 -7.11 -11.59 -15.97
N LEU A 189 -6.92 -11.43 -14.65
CA LEU A 189 -5.71 -10.88 -14.08
C LEU A 189 -5.39 -11.55 -12.74
N ILE A 190 -4.16 -12.01 -12.59
CA ILE A 190 -3.62 -12.47 -11.30
C ILE A 190 -2.44 -11.57 -10.93
N ILE A 191 -2.54 -10.87 -9.79
CA ILE A 191 -1.41 -10.14 -9.22
C ILE A 191 -1.00 -10.73 -7.87
N CYS A 192 0.30 -10.68 -7.59
CA CYS A 192 0.84 -11.13 -6.32
C CYS A 192 2.11 -10.33 -6.01
N ASN A 193 2.14 -9.66 -4.87
CA ASN A 193 3.37 -9.14 -4.27
C ASN A 193 3.75 -10.04 -3.08
N PRO A 194 4.42 -11.18 -3.31
CA PRO A 194 4.61 -12.20 -2.29
C PRO A 194 5.63 -11.75 -1.22
N PRO A 195 5.71 -12.43 -0.07
CA PRO A 195 6.77 -12.21 0.90
C PRO A 195 8.11 -12.80 0.40
N TYR A 196 8.75 -12.10 -0.54
CA TYR A 196 9.92 -12.57 -1.28
C TYR A 196 11.25 -12.50 -0.50
N VAL A 197 11.30 -11.76 0.61
CA VAL A 197 12.51 -11.64 1.43
C VAL A 197 12.61 -12.87 2.35
N PRO A 198 13.62 -13.74 2.17
CA PRO A 198 13.76 -14.93 3.01
C PRO A 198 14.17 -14.55 4.43
N ARG A 199 13.63 -15.28 5.42
CA ARG A 199 14.06 -15.22 6.83
C ARG A 199 14.58 -16.60 7.25
N PRO A 200 15.51 -16.68 8.22
CA PRO A 200 15.87 -17.96 8.81
C PRO A 200 14.62 -18.68 9.34
N GLY A 201 14.40 -19.93 8.91
CA GLY A 201 13.24 -20.74 9.31
C GLY A 201 11.91 -20.37 8.63
N SER A 202 11.91 -19.52 7.58
CA SER A 202 10.66 -19.02 6.97
C SER A 202 9.74 -20.11 6.41
N LEU A 203 10.28 -21.27 6.02
CA LEU A 203 9.46 -22.38 5.52
C LEU A 203 8.75 -23.15 6.63
N ASP A 204 9.18 -22.99 7.88
CA ASP A 204 8.60 -23.70 9.03
C ASP A 204 7.24 -23.12 9.43
N ASP A 205 7.02 -21.81 9.20
CA ASP A 205 5.79 -21.09 9.55
C ASP A 205 5.03 -20.51 8.35
N ASN A 206 5.70 -20.24 7.22
CA ASN A 206 5.08 -19.69 6.01
C ASN A 206 5.57 -20.39 4.72
N PRO A 207 4.80 -21.34 4.16
CA PRO A 207 5.21 -22.07 2.97
C PRO A 207 5.27 -21.21 1.70
N TYR A 208 4.79 -19.97 1.77
CA TYR A 208 4.75 -19.03 0.65
C TYR A 208 5.88 -17.99 0.67
N GLU A 209 6.74 -18.00 1.70
CA GLU A 209 7.90 -17.12 1.79
C GLU A 209 9.02 -17.49 0.81
N GLY A 210 9.83 -16.48 0.46
CA GLY A 210 10.90 -16.61 -0.51
C GLY A 210 10.35 -16.79 -1.93
N ILE A 211 10.76 -17.86 -2.62
CA ILE A 211 10.40 -18.09 -4.03
C ILE A 211 9.25 -19.06 -4.25
N ALA A 212 8.71 -19.67 -3.19
CA ALA A 212 7.77 -20.78 -3.31
C ALA A 212 6.48 -20.38 -4.03
N LEU A 213 5.84 -19.29 -3.59
CA LEU A 213 4.61 -18.79 -4.20
C LEU A 213 4.86 -18.27 -5.62
N MET A 214 5.95 -17.53 -5.84
CA MET A 214 6.34 -17.08 -7.18
C MET A 214 6.51 -18.25 -8.14
N ARG A 215 7.23 -19.30 -7.72
CA ARG A 215 7.45 -20.50 -8.52
C ARG A 215 6.14 -21.18 -8.87
N HIS A 216 5.22 -21.31 -7.91
CA HIS A 216 3.89 -21.88 -8.15
C HIS A 216 3.12 -21.06 -9.20
N LEU A 217 3.07 -19.73 -9.05
CA LEU A 217 2.36 -18.87 -9.99
C LEU A 217 2.98 -18.90 -11.39
N VAL A 218 4.31 -18.99 -11.51
CA VAL A 218 4.98 -19.11 -12.81
C VAL A 218 4.71 -20.46 -13.47
N GLN A 219 4.67 -21.56 -12.70
CA GLN A 219 4.51 -22.91 -13.23
C GLN A 219 3.05 -23.28 -13.50
N GLU A 220 2.15 -22.89 -12.61
CA GLU A 220 0.75 -23.31 -12.58
C GLU A 220 -0.24 -22.16 -12.82
N GLY A 221 0.23 -20.91 -12.85
CA GLY A 221 -0.61 -19.71 -12.98
C GLY A 221 -1.55 -19.73 -14.17
N GLN A 222 -1.08 -20.27 -15.30
CA GLN A 222 -1.88 -20.42 -16.52
C GLN A 222 -3.14 -21.29 -16.30
N ASN A 223 -3.10 -22.22 -15.33
CA ASN A 223 -4.26 -23.03 -14.97
C ASN A 223 -5.37 -22.21 -14.29
N TYR A 224 -5.06 -21.00 -13.82
CA TYR A 224 -6.01 -20.07 -13.19
C TYR A 224 -6.37 -18.88 -14.09
N LEU A 225 -5.79 -18.77 -15.30
CA LEU A 225 -6.08 -17.70 -16.25
C LEU A 225 -7.09 -18.14 -17.31
N ASN A 226 -7.94 -17.21 -17.76
CA ASN A 226 -8.68 -17.39 -19.02
C ASN A 226 -7.71 -17.36 -20.21
N GLU A 227 -8.12 -17.89 -21.36
CA GLU A 227 -7.24 -17.97 -22.54
C GLU A 227 -6.83 -16.58 -23.02
N GLY A 228 -5.52 -16.36 -23.20
CA GLY A 228 -4.96 -15.08 -23.68
C GLY A 228 -4.75 -14.01 -22.59
N GLU A 229 -5.04 -14.34 -21.33
CA GLU A 229 -4.95 -13.43 -20.18
C GLU A 229 -3.59 -13.51 -19.44
N PHE A 230 -3.36 -12.57 -18.50
CA PHE A 230 -2.06 -12.29 -17.87
C PHE A 230 -2.01 -12.54 -16.35
#